data_AF-A0A379B0F2-F1
#
_entry.id   AF-A0A379B0F2-F1
#
_cell.length_a   1.000
_cell.length_b   1.000
_cell.length_c   1.000
_cell.angle_alpha   90.00
_cell.angle_beta   90.00
_cell.angle_gamma   90.00
#
_symmetry.space_group_name_H-M   'P 1'
#
loop_
_entity.id
_entity.type
_entity.pdbx_description
1 polymer ?
#
loop_
_entity_poly.entity_id
_entity_poly.type
_entity_poly.pdbx_seq_one_letter_code
_entity_poly.pdbx_strand_id
1 'polypeptide(L)'
;MDGAIDPHDILRLQGIEALARYIVQEVQEVYRLQGVKISDKHIEVIIRQMLRRVNIADAGETGFITGEQVERGDMMAANEKALEEGKEPARYENILLGITKASLSTDSFISAASFQETTRVLTEAAIMGKQDELRGLKENVIVGRLIPAGTGLTYHRSRHQQWQGVEQETAETQVTDE
;
A
#
# COMPACT_ATOMS: atom_id res chain seq x y z
N MET A 1 13.13 -18.22 31.59
CA MET A 1 13.51 -16.92 31.01
C MET A 1 12.57 -16.71 29.87
N ASP A 2 11.57 -15.85 30.02
CA ASP A 2 10.68 -15.52 28.91
C ASP A 2 11.49 -14.69 27.89
N GLY A 3 11.45 -15.12 26.63
CA GLY A 3 12.19 -14.50 25.54
C GLY A 3 11.57 -13.16 25.11
N ALA A 4 12.31 -12.41 24.29
CA ALA A 4 11.78 -11.23 23.64
C ALA A 4 10.52 -11.60 22.83
N ILE A 5 9.48 -10.78 22.93
CA ILE A 5 8.22 -11.01 22.23
C ILE A 5 8.45 -10.76 20.73
N ASP A 6 8.12 -11.73 19.88
CA ASP A 6 8.19 -11.58 18.43
C ASP A 6 6.98 -10.76 17.92
N PRO A 7 7.19 -9.59 17.28
CA PRO A 7 6.11 -8.80 16.68
C PRO A 7 5.25 -9.58 15.68
N HIS A 8 5.82 -10.55 14.96
CA HIS A 8 5.07 -11.39 14.03
C HIS A 8 4.06 -12.30 14.75
N ASP A 9 4.43 -12.81 15.94
CA ASP A 9 3.51 -13.60 16.75
C ASP A 9 2.39 -12.76 17.35
N ILE A 10 2.68 -11.53 17.77
CA ILE A 10 1.65 -10.59 18.23
C ILE A 10 0.64 -10.34 17.12
N LEU A 11 1.10 -10.09 15.88
CA LEU A 11 0.20 -9.85 14.75
C LEU A 11 -0.71 -11.05 14.48
N ARG A 12 -0.12 -12.25 14.46
CA ARG A 12 -0.83 -13.49 14.12
C ARG A 12 -1.84 -13.90 15.20
N LEU A 13 -1.51 -13.70 16.48
CA LEU A 13 -2.32 -14.19 17.60
C LEU A 13 -3.25 -13.12 18.19
N GLN A 14 -2.83 -11.86 18.19
CA GLN A 14 -3.54 -10.76 18.86
C GLN A 14 -4.01 -9.65 17.90
N GLY A 15 -3.58 -9.70 16.63
CA GLY A 15 -4.02 -8.78 15.58
C GLY A 15 -3.28 -7.44 15.52
N ILE A 16 -3.73 -6.59 14.58
CA ILE A 16 -3.07 -5.32 14.23
C ILE A 16 -3.04 -4.34 15.41
N GLU A 17 -4.13 -4.24 16.18
CA GLU A 17 -4.21 -3.27 17.26
C GLU A 17 -3.23 -3.56 18.40
N ALA A 18 -3.10 -4.85 18.76
CA ALA A 18 -2.15 -5.27 19.78
C ALA A 18 -0.71 -5.02 19.33
N LEU A 19 -0.40 -5.37 18.07
CA LEU A 19 0.91 -5.09 17.48
C LEU A 19 1.22 -3.59 17.48
N ALA A 20 0.27 -2.75 17.04
CA ALA A 20 0.48 -1.32 16.95
C ALA A 20 0.75 -0.71 18.33
N ARG A 21 -0.02 -1.10 19.36
CA ARG A 21 0.22 -0.68 20.75
C ARG A 21 1.60 -1.10 21.25
N TYR A 22 1.99 -2.35 20.98
CA TYR A 22 3.31 -2.87 21.35
C TYR A 22 4.43 -2.04 20.72
N ILE A 23 4.43 -1.86 19.40
CA ILE A 23 5.50 -1.11 18.70
C ILE A 23 5.54 0.35 19.17
N VAL A 24 4.39 1.01 19.33
CA VAL A 24 4.35 2.40 19.82
C VAL A 24 4.97 2.49 21.22
N GLN A 25 4.65 1.57 22.12
CA GLN A 25 5.17 1.57 23.49
C GLN A 25 6.70 1.37 23.52
N GLU A 26 7.20 0.35 22.81
CA GLU A 26 8.62 0.03 22.74
C GLU A 26 9.44 1.19 22.15
N VAL A 27 8.98 1.77 21.04
CA VAL A 27 9.65 2.90 20.40
C VAL A 27 9.61 4.14 21.30
N GLN A 28 8.46 4.44 21.90
CA GLN A 28 8.33 5.59 22.80
C GLN A 28 9.19 5.46 24.06
N GLU A 29 9.41 4.25 24.58
CA GLU A 29 10.27 4.05 25.75
C GLU A 29 11.69 4.51 25.49
N VAL A 30 12.24 4.19 24.31
CA VAL A 30 13.58 4.64 23.90
C VAL A 30 13.64 6.16 23.76
N TYR A 31 12.64 6.79 23.12
CA TYR A 31 12.59 8.25 22.97
C TYR A 31 12.44 8.97 24.32
N ARG A 32 11.58 8.45 25.21
CA ARG A 32 11.41 8.97 26.57
C ARG A 32 12.70 8.88 27.37
N LEU A 33 13.43 7.76 27.26
CA LEU A 33 14.72 7.57 27.93
C LEU A 33 15.75 8.62 27.50
N GLN A 34 15.73 9.03 26.24
CA GLN A 34 16.59 10.08 25.70
C GLN A 34 16.06 11.50 25.94
N GLY A 35 14.91 11.65 26.63
CA GLY A 35 14.28 12.95 26.90
C GLY A 35 13.64 13.62 25.68
N VAL A 36 13.46 12.89 24.58
CA VAL A 36 12.89 13.40 23.33
C VAL A 36 11.37 13.18 23.33
N LYS A 37 10.61 14.24 23.06
CA LYS A 37 9.15 14.17 22.94
C LYS A 37 8.75 13.98 21.49
N ILE A 38 8.06 12.89 21.18
CA ILE A 38 7.46 12.62 19.87
C ILE A 38 5.98 12.22 20.07
N SER A 39 5.11 12.63 19.16
CA SER A 39 3.71 12.21 19.19
C SER A 39 3.57 10.79 18.64
N ASP A 40 2.75 9.96 19.29
CA ASP A 40 2.40 8.60 18.85
C ASP A 40 1.92 8.56 17.40
N LYS A 41 1.23 9.62 16.96
CA LYS A 41 0.72 9.76 15.58
C LYS A 41 1.79 9.54 14.52
N HIS A 42 3.03 9.97 14.76
CA HIS A 42 4.12 9.76 13.80
C HIS A 42 4.50 8.29 13.71
N ILE A 43 4.59 7.60 14.84
CA ILE A 43 4.95 6.19 14.92
C ILE A 43 3.83 5.34 14.30
N GLU A 44 2.57 5.64 14.62
CA GLU A 44 1.40 4.98 14.03
C GLU A 44 1.35 5.11 12.50
N VAL A 45 1.74 6.28 11.97
CA VAL A 45 1.82 6.48 10.51
C VAL A 45 2.86 5.55 9.88
N ILE A 46 4.00 5.33 10.54
CA ILE A 46 5.02 4.39 10.08
C ILE A 46 4.53 2.94 10.19
N ILE A 47 3.93 2.55 11.32
CA ILE A 47 3.38 1.21 11.51
C ILE A 47 2.32 0.89 10.44
N ARG A 48 1.48 1.88 10.09
CA ARG A 48 0.50 1.73 9.00
C ARG A 48 1.18 1.39 7.67
N GLN A 49 2.33 1.98 7.36
CA GLN A 49 3.11 1.64 6.16
C GLN A 49 3.71 0.23 6.23
N MET A 50 4.13 -0.20 7.42
CA MET A 50 4.66 -1.54 7.65
C MET A 50 3.60 -2.65 7.51
N LEU A 51 2.31 -2.31 7.65
CA LEU A 51 1.16 -3.21 7.54
C LEU A 51 0.34 -3.01 6.25
N ARG A 52 0.93 -2.36 5.23
CA ARG A 52 0.22 -1.99 3.98
C ARG A 52 -0.09 -3.20 3.08
N ARG A 53 0.61 -4.33 3.26
CA ARG A 53 0.47 -5.54 2.43
C ARG A 53 -0.17 -6.67 3.22
N VAL A 54 -0.81 -7.60 2.50
CA VAL A 54 -1.40 -8.83 3.03
C VAL A 54 -0.99 -10.02 2.16
N ASN A 55 -0.93 -11.21 2.74
CA ASN A 55 -0.82 -12.47 2.01
C ASN A 55 -2.21 -13.01 1.74
N ILE A 56 -2.49 -13.47 0.53
CA ILE A 56 -3.74 -14.16 0.22
C ILE A 56 -3.67 -15.60 0.74
N ALA A 57 -4.56 -15.94 1.67
CA ALA A 57 -4.69 -17.28 2.21
C ALA A 57 -5.63 -18.14 1.36
N ASP A 58 -6.68 -17.52 0.81
CA ASP A 58 -7.62 -18.14 -0.13
C ASP A 58 -8.10 -17.07 -1.10
N ALA A 59 -8.05 -17.34 -2.40
CA ALA A 59 -8.52 -16.42 -3.43
C ALA A 59 -10.06 -16.33 -3.49
N GLY A 60 -10.79 -17.32 -2.98
CA GLY A 60 -12.24 -17.41 -3.18
C GLY A 60 -12.59 -17.34 -4.67
N GLU A 61 -13.54 -16.47 -5.02
CA GLU A 61 -13.94 -16.18 -6.39
C GLU A 61 -13.44 -14.80 -6.87
N THR A 62 -12.39 -14.28 -6.23
CA THR A 62 -11.69 -13.07 -6.68
C THR A 62 -10.62 -13.37 -7.73
N GLY A 63 -10.02 -12.33 -8.30
CA GLY A 63 -8.91 -12.46 -9.26
C GLY A 63 -7.54 -12.73 -8.63
N PHE A 64 -7.46 -12.97 -7.32
CA PHE A 64 -6.20 -13.17 -6.62
C PHE A 64 -5.63 -14.59 -6.78
N ILE A 65 -4.35 -14.73 -6.49
CA ILE A 65 -3.60 -15.98 -6.44
C ILE A 65 -3.27 -16.30 -4.98
N THR A 66 -3.62 -17.51 -4.53
CA THR A 66 -3.27 -17.99 -3.20
C THR A 66 -1.75 -17.93 -2.97
N GLY A 67 -1.35 -17.33 -1.86
CA GLY A 67 0.05 -17.14 -1.46
C GLY A 67 0.69 -15.86 -1.99
N GLU A 68 0.00 -15.09 -2.85
CA GLU A 68 0.55 -13.84 -3.35
C GLU A 68 0.46 -12.69 -2.33
N GLN A 69 1.32 -11.67 -2.51
CA GLN A 69 1.36 -10.46 -1.68
C GLN A 69 0.75 -9.27 -2.40
N VAL A 70 -0.42 -8.84 -1.93
CA VAL A 70 -1.14 -7.71 -2.50
C VAL A 70 -1.22 -6.55 -1.52
N GLU A 71 -1.50 -5.36 -2.05
CA GLU A 71 -1.83 -4.21 -1.20
C GLU A 71 -3.16 -4.46 -0.50
N ARG A 72 -3.21 -4.12 0.80
CA ARG A 72 -4.42 -4.30 1.62
C ARG A 72 -5.61 -3.52 1.07
N GLY A 73 -5.37 -2.32 0.53
CA GLY A 73 -6.40 -1.50 -0.11
C GLY A 73 -7.02 -2.17 -1.33
N ASP A 74 -6.21 -2.72 -2.22
CA ASP A 74 -6.68 -3.41 -3.43
C ASP A 74 -7.45 -4.68 -3.08
N MET A 75 -6.96 -5.45 -2.10
CA MET A 75 -7.66 -6.63 -1.60
C MET A 75 -9.02 -6.27 -1.00
N MET A 76 -9.09 -5.20 -0.20
CA MET A 76 -10.37 -4.74 0.37
C MET A 76 -11.35 -4.33 -0.72
N ALA A 77 -10.90 -3.57 -1.73
CA ALA A 77 -11.74 -3.14 -2.85
C ALA A 77 -12.23 -4.33 -3.70
N ALA A 78 -11.35 -5.30 -3.98
CA ALA A 78 -11.72 -6.50 -4.72
C ALA A 78 -12.73 -7.37 -3.95
N ASN A 79 -12.59 -7.48 -2.63
CA ASN A 79 -13.53 -8.20 -1.79
C ASN A 79 -14.90 -7.50 -1.70
N GLU A 80 -14.92 -6.16 -1.61
CA GLU A 80 -16.14 -5.38 -1.64
C GLU A 80 -16.90 -5.62 -2.96
N LYS A 81 -16.21 -5.57 -4.09
CA LYS A 81 -16.79 -5.89 -5.40
C LYS A 81 -17.30 -7.34 -5.50
N ALA A 82 -16.55 -8.31 -5.00
CA ALA A 82 -16.98 -9.70 -5.01
C ALA A 82 -18.27 -9.91 -4.20
N LEU A 83 -18.38 -9.27 -3.04
CA LEU A 83 -19.58 -9.30 -2.20
C LEU A 83 -20.79 -8.67 -2.89
N GLU A 84 -20.60 -7.55 -3.60
CA GLU A 84 -21.66 -6.91 -4.40
C GLU A 84 -22.17 -7.82 -5.53
N GLU A 85 -21.27 -8.61 -6.13
CA GLU A 85 -21.59 -9.59 -7.17
C GLU A 85 -22.13 -10.92 -6.59
N GLY A 86 -22.23 -11.06 -5.27
CA GLY A 86 -22.68 -12.30 -4.59
C GLY A 86 -21.67 -13.45 -4.65
N LYS A 87 -20.41 -13.15 -4.94
CA LYS A 87 -19.29 -14.10 -5.04
C LYS A 87 -18.58 -14.30 -3.71
N GLU A 88 -17.80 -15.38 -3.60
CA GLU A 88 -16.99 -15.63 -2.41
C GLU A 88 -15.77 -14.68 -2.33
N PRO A 89 -15.61 -13.87 -1.26
CA PRO A 89 -14.47 -12.97 -1.12
C PRO A 89 -13.18 -13.71 -0.75
N ALA A 90 -12.04 -13.11 -1.06
CA ALA A 90 -10.73 -13.65 -0.69
C ALA A 90 -10.48 -13.57 0.82
N ARG A 91 -9.83 -14.60 1.35
CA ARG A 91 -9.28 -14.61 2.71
C ARG A 91 -7.80 -14.24 2.68
N TYR A 92 -7.38 -13.50 3.68
CA TYR A 92 -6.02 -12.96 3.74
C TYR A 92 -5.48 -12.97 5.16
N GLU A 93 -4.15 -12.95 5.24
CA GLU A 93 -3.39 -12.79 6.47
C GLU A 93 -2.62 -11.47 6.42
N ASN A 94 -2.71 -10.69 7.50
CA ASN A 94 -1.92 -9.47 7.61
C ASN A 94 -0.44 -9.83 7.78
N ILE A 95 0.42 -9.12 7.07
CA ILE A 95 1.87 -9.29 7.19
C ILE A 95 2.53 -8.02 7.72
N LEU A 96 3.47 -8.21 8.62
CA LEU A 96 4.34 -7.13 9.08
C LEU A 96 5.60 -7.10 8.22
N LEU A 97 5.84 -5.99 7.55
CA LEU A 97 7.06 -5.75 6.78
C LEU A 97 7.95 -4.73 7.51
N GLY A 98 9.27 -4.98 7.51
CA GLY A 98 10.24 -3.96 7.91
C GLY A 98 10.17 -2.74 6.98
N ILE A 99 10.56 -1.56 7.47
CA ILE A 99 10.44 -0.28 6.72
C ILE A 99 11.13 -0.34 5.36
N THR A 100 12.31 -0.95 5.28
CA THR A 100 13.06 -1.15 4.03
C THR A 100 12.28 -2.01 3.04
N LYS A 101 11.75 -3.15 3.48
CA LYS A 101 10.98 -4.05 2.62
C LYS A 101 9.65 -3.42 2.19
N ALA A 102 8.95 -2.76 3.10
CA ALA A 102 7.73 -2.01 2.80
C ALA A 102 7.97 -0.91 1.75
N SER A 103 9.13 -0.25 1.80
CA SER A 103 9.50 0.81 0.85
C SER A 103 9.85 0.27 -0.54
N LEU A 104 10.43 -0.93 -0.63
CA LEU A 104 10.72 -1.61 -1.90
C LEU A 104 9.47 -2.25 -2.52
N SER A 105 8.52 -2.68 -1.69
CA SER A 105 7.25 -3.28 -2.10
C SER A 105 6.15 -2.25 -2.41
N THR A 106 6.52 -1.05 -2.86
CA THR A 106 5.55 -0.05 -3.35
C THR A 106 5.19 -0.33 -4.82
N ASP A 107 4.01 0.11 -5.25
CA ASP A 107 3.49 -0.21 -6.60
C ASP A 107 4.22 0.56 -7.70
N SER A 108 4.64 1.78 -7.41
CA SER A 108 5.51 2.55 -8.29
C SER A 108 6.92 1.96 -8.33
N PHE A 109 7.28 1.42 -9.50
CA PHE A 109 8.65 0.98 -9.75
C PHE A 109 9.62 2.16 -9.82
N ILE A 110 9.18 3.36 -10.23
CA ILE A 110 10.02 4.57 -10.27
C ILE A 110 10.42 4.96 -8.84
N SER A 111 9.45 4.99 -7.93
CA SER A 111 9.68 5.28 -6.51
C SER A 111 10.54 4.21 -5.85
N ALA A 112 10.25 2.91 -6.10
CA ALA A 112 11.03 1.80 -5.57
C ALA A 112 12.50 1.84 -6.06
N ALA A 113 12.72 2.03 -7.35
CA ALA A 113 14.07 2.07 -7.96
C ALA A 113 14.89 3.28 -7.49
N SER A 114 14.23 4.37 -7.09
CA SER A 114 14.87 5.56 -6.50
C SER A 114 15.36 5.36 -5.06
N PHE A 115 14.86 4.32 -4.37
CA PHE A 115 15.23 4.04 -2.98
C PHE A 115 16.49 3.17 -2.93
N GLN A 116 16.40 1.92 -3.41
CA GLN A 116 17.49 0.95 -3.43
C GLN A 116 17.26 -0.08 -4.55
N GLU A 117 18.25 -0.93 -4.82
CA GLU A 117 18.15 -2.10 -5.72
C GLU A 117 17.67 -1.77 -7.15
N THR A 118 18.07 -0.59 -7.67
CA THR A 118 17.61 -0.01 -8.94
C THR A 118 17.63 -1.01 -10.11
N THR A 119 18.73 -1.74 -10.31
CA THR A 119 18.85 -2.71 -11.41
C THR A 119 17.81 -3.82 -11.32
N ARG A 120 17.57 -4.38 -10.12
CA ARG A 120 16.61 -5.46 -9.92
C ARG A 120 15.19 -4.97 -10.17
N VAL A 121 14.83 -3.84 -9.58
CA VAL A 121 13.48 -3.24 -9.69
C VAL A 121 13.13 -2.90 -11.14
N LEU A 122 14.05 -2.26 -11.88
CA LEU A 122 13.80 -1.90 -13.28
C LEU A 122 13.72 -3.14 -14.19
N THR A 123 14.53 -4.17 -13.92
CA THR A 123 14.49 -5.42 -14.70
C THR A 123 13.15 -6.15 -14.50
N GLU A 124 12.70 -6.30 -13.26
CA GLU A 124 11.40 -6.90 -12.95
C GLU A 124 10.24 -6.11 -13.58
N ALA A 125 10.27 -4.77 -13.48
CA ALA A 125 9.25 -3.92 -14.08
C ALA A 125 9.22 -4.05 -15.61
N ALA A 126 10.38 -4.13 -16.27
CA ALA A 126 10.48 -4.31 -17.72
C ALA A 126 9.96 -5.68 -18.16
N ILE A 127 10.30 -6.76 -17.44
CA ILE A 127 9.81 -8.12 -17.73
C ILE A 127 8.29 -8.20 -17.58
N MET A 128 7.74 -7.57 -16.55
CA MET A 128 6.30 -7.56 -16.28
C MET A 128 5.52 -6.54 -17.13
N GLY A 129 6.21 -5.68 -17.89
CA GLY A 129 5.58 -4.59 -18.63
C GLY A 129 4.83 -3.59 -17.72
N LYS A 130 5.32 -3.38 -16.49
CA LYS A 130 4.65 -2.52 -15.50
C LYS A 130 4.55 -1.08 -16.01
N GLN A 131 3.40 -0.47 -15.74
CA GLN A 131 3.15 0.95 -15.97
C GLN A 131 3.07 1.68 -14.63
N ASP A 132 3.62 2.89 -14.58
CA ASP A 132 3.58 3.73 -13.39
C ASP A 132 2.57 4.86 -13.59
N GLU A 133 1.59 4.94 -12.69
CA GLU A 133 0.51 5.92 -12.80
C GLU A 133 0.85 7.28 -12.20
N LEU A 134 2.05 7.44 -11.61
CA LEU A 134 2.52 8.70 -11.03
C LEU A 134 1.56 9.24 -9.96
N ARG A 135 1.05 8.36 -9.10
CA ARG A 135 0.15 8.71 -7.98
C ARG A 135 0.93 9.17 -6.74
N GLY A 136 2.23 8.88 -6.66
CA GLY A 136 3.07 9.14 -5.51
C GLY A 136 3.79 10.48 -5.53
N LEU A 137 4.36 10.86 -4.39
CA LEU A 137 5.16 12.09 -4.28
C LEU A 137 6.47 11.98 -5.06
N LYS A 138 7.23 10.88 -4.88
CA LYS A 138 8.56 10.73 -5.45
C LYS A 138 8.54 10.65 -6.97
N GLU A 139 7.62 9.89 -7.54
CA GLU A 139 7.48 9.79 -9.00
C GLU A 139 7.26 11.16 -9.65
N ASN A 140 6.34 11.97 -9.10
CA ASN A 140 6.05 13.29 -9.64
C ASN A 140 7.24 14.23 -9.52
N VAL A 141 7.99 14.18 -8.41
CA VAL A 141 9.23 14.95 -8.26
C VAL A 141 10.27 14.55 -9.32
N ILE A 142 10.47 13.24 -9.53
CA ILE A 142 11.46 12.73 -10.49
C ILE A 142 11.12 13.13 -11.93
N VAL A 143 9.83 13.08 -12.29
CA VAL A 143 9.35 13.43 -13.63
C VAL A 143 9.16 14.95 -13.82
N GLY A 144 9.26 15.75 -12.75
CA GLY A 144 9.12 17.20 -12.80
C GLY A 144 7.66 17.71 -12.86
N ARG A 145 6.71 16.92 -12.34
CA ARG A 145 5.29 17.28 -12.22
C ARG A 145 4.97 17.81 -10.82
N LEU A 146 3.85 18.52 -10.69
CA LEU A 146 3.33 18.92 -9.38
C LEU A 146 3.08 17.68 -8.51
N ILE A 147 3.49 17.73 -7.25
CA ILE A 147 3.24 16.63 -6.31
C ILE A 147 1.76 16.55 -5.91
N PRO A 148 1.21 15.35 -5.63
CA PRO A 148 -0.18 15.16 -5.23
C PRO A 148 -0.42 15.50 -3.74
N ALA A 149 0.19 16.59 -3.26
CA ALA A 149 0.09 17.07 -1.90
C ALA A 149 0.09 18.61 -1.84
N GLY A 150 -0.42 19.17 -0.74
CA GLY A 150 -0.52 20.62 -0.57
C GLY A 150 -1.32 21.28 -1.70
N THR A 151 -0.77 22.34 -2.30
CA THR A 151 -1.40 23.07 -3.43
C THR A 151 -1.54 22.23 -4.70
N GLY A 152 -0.69 21.21 -4.87
CA GLY A 152 -0.76 20.30 -6.01
C GLY A 152 -1.92 19.30 -5.94
N LEU A 153 -2.56 19.14 -4.78
CA LEU A 153 -3.72 18.24 -4.63
C LEU A 153 -4.91 18.69 -5.47
N THR A 154 -5.15 20.01 -5.56
CA THR A 154 -6.23 20.56 -6.40
C THR A 154 -5.99 20.25 -7.87
N TYR A 155 -4.75 20.40 -8.34
CA TYR A 155 -4.36 20.08 -9.71
C TYR A 155 -4.56 18.59 -10.04
N HIS A 156 -4.17 17.70 -9.13
CA HIS A 156 -4.36 16.25 -9.33
C HIS A 156 -5.83 15.84 -9.28
N ARG A 157 -6.65 16.43 -8.38
CA ARG A 157 -8.09 16.17 -8.32
C ARG A 157 -8.83 16.62 -9.59
N SER A 158 -8.57 17.84 -10.06
CA SER A 158 -9.21 18.34 -11.29
C SER A 158 -8.81 17.52 -12.50
N ARG A 159 -7.55 17.09 -12.57
CA ARG A 159 -7.06 16.22 -13.64
C ARG A 159 -7.74 14.85 -13.58
N HIS A 160 -7.83 14.23 -12.40
CA HIS A 160 -8.49 12.94 -12.25
C HIS A 160 -9.97 13.00 -12.69
N GLN A 161 -10.68 14.07 -12.34
CA GLN A 161 -12.07 14.29 -12.77
C GLN A 161 -12.20 14.45 -14.28
N GLN A 162 -11.30 15.20 -14.92
CA GLN A 162 -11.28 15.34 -16.38
C GLN A 162 -11.02 14.00 -17.07
N TRP A 163 -10.10 13.19 -16.53
CA TRP A 163 -9.79 11.88 -17.10
C TRP A 163 -10.96 10.90 -16.95
N GLN A 164 -11.63 10.89 -15.81
CA GLN A 164 -12.84 10.09 -15.58
C GLN A 164 -13.99 10.51 -16.50
N GLY A 165 -14.16 11.82 -16.74
CA GLY A 165 -15.17 12.32 -17.67
C GLY A 165 -14.89 11.89 -19.12
N VAL A 166 -13.62 11.93 -19.54
CA VAL A 166 -13.22 11.48 -20.89
C VAL A 166 -13.41 9.97 -21.05
N GLU A 167 -13.06 9.16 -20.03
CA GLU A 167 -13.28 7.71 -20.06
C GLU A 167 -14.77 7.35 -20.14
N GLN A 168 -15.63 8.05 -19.40
CA GLN A 168 -17.09 7.87 -19.45
C GLN A 168 -17.65 8.25 -20.83
N GLU A 169 -17.23 9.38 -21.42
CA GLU A 169 -17.65 9.78 -22.77
C GLU A 169 -17.20 8.78 -23.84
N THR A 170 -15.98 8.24 -23.74
CA THR A 170 -15.50 7.20 -24.67
C THR A 170 -16.25 5.87 -24.51
N ALA A 171 -16.61 5.50 -23.27
CA ALA A 171 -17.39 4.28 -23.02
C ALA A 171 -18.83 4.43 -23.52
N GLU A 172 -19.47 5.59 -23.32
CA GLU A 172 -20.81 5.88 -23.83
C GLU A 172 -20.86 5.91 -25.36
N THR A 173 -19.84 6.47 -26.02
CA THR A 173 -19.76 6.51 -27.49
C THR A 173 -19.61 5.11 -28.10
N GLN A 174 -18.88 4.20 -27.43
CA GLN A 174 -18.71 2.82 -27.90
C GLN A 174 -19.97 1.96 -27.72
N VAL A 175 -20.84 2.28 -26.76
CA VAL A 175 -22.11 1.56 -26.53
C VAL A 175 -23.20 2.01 -27.52
N THR A 176 -23.11 3.22 -28.08
CA THR A 176 -24.06 3.72 -29.08
C THR A 176 -23.79 3.28 -30.52
N ASP A 177 -22.63 2.68 -30.80
CA ASP A 177 -22.22 2.21 -32.14
C ASP A 177 -22.45 0.69 -32.36
N GLU A 178 -23.09 -0.02 -31.42
CA GLU A 178 -23.66 -1.38 -31.59
C GLU A 178 -25.20 -1.35 -31.69
#